data_AF-A0A443R0V9-F1
#
_entry.id   AF-A0A443R0V9-F1
#
_cell.length_a   1.000
_cell.length_b   1.000
_cell.length_c   1.000
_cell.angle_alpha   90.00
_cell.angle_beta   90.00
_cell.angle_gamma   90.00
#
_symmetry.space_group_name_H-M   'P 1'
#
loop_
_entity.id
_entity.type
_entity.pdbx_description
1 polymer ?
#
loop_
_entity_poly.entity_id
_entity_poly.type
_entity_poly.pdbx_seq_one_letter_code
_entity_poly.pdbx_strand_id
1 'polypeptide(L)'
;TTLTSSVFTLAAISCDRFFAILYPLRSRVTKKRTGLVITLIWIISALVSLPFLFVNKQLEFQWRNIVVKDCVENWPASINYDSVKNSCVVSHPLKTFYYFFATVCLFIIPICIMTTSYSLIVWKLWVNEIPGERSAANITVQHRAKKKVEILF
;
A
#
# COMPACT_ATOMS: atom_id res chain seq x y z
N THR A 1 13.50 -2.97 -7.72
CA THR A 1 13.87 -1.59 -7.32
C THR A 1 13.06 -0.52 -8.04
N THR A 2 12.81 -0.63 -9.34
CA THR A 2 11.95 0.32 -10.07
C THR A 2 10.48 0.24 -9.65
N LEU A 3 9.92 -0.97 -9.55
CA LEU A 3 8.54 -1.19 -9.07
C LEU A 3 8.31 -0.63 -7.67
N THR A 4 9.24 -0.89 -6.74
CA THR A 4 9.17 -0.37 -5.38
C THR A 4 9.22 1.16 -5.38
N SER A 5 10.05 1.78 -6.21
CA SER A 5 10.12 3.24 -6.34
C SER A 5 8.79 3.82 -6.83
N SER A 6 8.18 3.26 -7.88
CA SER A 6 6.89 3.73 -8.41
C SER A 6 5.75 3.60 -7.39
N VAL A 7 5.71 2.49 -6.65
CA VAL A 7 4.72 2.28 -5.57
C VAL A 7 4.90 3.29 -4.45
N PHE A 8 6.15 3.59 -4.05
CA PHE A 8 6.42 4.62 -3.05
C PHE A 8 6.05 6.02 -3.53
N THR A 9 6.30 6.36 -4.79
CA THR A 9 5.89 7.66 -5.36
C THR A 9 4.37 7.81 -5.36
N LEU A 10 3.64 6.76 -5.79
CA LEU A 10 2.18 6.75 -5.77
C LEU A 10 1.63 6.83 -4.35
N ALA A 11 2.25 6.14 -3.40
CA ALA A 11 1.89 6.21 -1.98
C ALA A 11 2.15 7.61 -1.40
N ALA A 12 3.27 8.25 -1.76
CA ALA A 12 3.62 9.60 -1.31
C ALA A 12 2.63 10.65 -1.83
N ILE A 13 2.29 10.60 -3.12
CA ILE A 13 1.30 11.50 -3.74
C ILE A 13 -0.09 11.30 -3.13
N SER A 14 -0.48 10.04 -2.92
CA SER A 14 -1.76 9.69 -2.31
C SER A 14 -1.85 10.17 -0.87
N CYS A 15 -0.78 10.01 -0.10
CA CYS A 15 -0.66 10.55 1.25
C CYS A 15 -0.79 12.08 1.23
N ASP A 16 -0.04 12.79 0.38
CA ASP A 16 -0.07 14.25 0.32
C ASP A 16 -1.50 14.79 0.15
N ARG A 17 -2.27 14.21 -0.79
CA ARG A 17 -3.69 14.55 -0.99
C ARG A 17 -4.57 14.17 0.20
N PHE A 18 -4.36 12.99 0.77
CA PHE A 18 -5.08 12.55 1.98
C PHE A 18 -4.95 13.57 3.12
N PHE A 19 -3.73 14.04 3.36
CA PHE A 19 -3.39 14.98 4.42
C PHE A 19 -3.93 16.38 4.18
N ALA A 20 -3.87 16.87 2.94
CA ALA A 20 -4.39 18.19 2.56
C ALA A 20 -5.91 18.27 2.74
N ILE A 21 -6.64 17.19 2.45
CA ILE A 21 -8.11 17.17 2.45
C ILE A 21 -8.69 16.93 3.85
N LEU A 22 -8.11 16.01 4.64
CA LEU A 22 -8.76 15.57 5.88
C LEU A 22 -8.50 16.46 7.10
N TYR A 23 -7.33 17.10 7.20
CA TYR A 23 -6.90 17.75 8.44
C TYR A 23 -6.03 19.00 8.21
N PRO A 24 -6.62 20.17 7.88
CA PRO A 24 -5.87 21.42 7.76
C PRO A 24 -5.12 21.81 9.05
N LEU A 25 -5.58 21.38 10.24
CA LEU A 25 -4.97 21.70 11.55
C LEU A 25 -4.42 20.49 12.34
N ARG A 26 -4.81 19.25 12.03
CA ARG A 26 -4.33 18.02 12.73
C ARG A 26 -3.29 17.21 11.94
N SER A 27 -2.93 17.71 10.75
CA SER A 27 -1.88 17.19 9.83
C SER A 27 -0.61 16.72 10.54
N ARG A 28 -0.21 17.40 11.63
CA ARG A 28 1.03 17.13 12.36
C ARG A 28 1.07 15.78 13.09
N VAL A 29 -0.06 15.27 13.59
CA VAL A 29 -0.09 14.01 14.36
C VAL A 29 -0.04 12.80 13.42
N THR A 30 -0.71 12.90 12.28
CA THR A 30 -0.77 11.80 11.31
C THR A 30 0.52 11.72 10.48
N LYS A 31 1.24 12.84 10.25
CA LYS A 31 2.55 12.85 9.55
C LYS A 31 3.60 11.95 10.22
N LYS A 32 3.64 11.93 11.55
CA LYS A 32 4.55 11.05 12.31
C LYS A 32 4.20 9.57 12.11
N ARG A 33 2.91 9.22 12.07
CA ARG A 33 2.45 7.84 11.82
C ARG A 33 2.74 7.39 10.38
N THR A 34 2.53 8.26 9.40
CA THR A 34 2.86 7.96 8.00
C THR A 34 4.37 7.80 7.80
N GLY A 35 5.19 8.64 8.42
CA GLY A 35 6.65 8.48 8.41
C GLY A 35 7.08 7.13 8.99
N LEU A 36 6.52 6.74 10.14
CA LEU A 36 6.78 5.42 10.75
C LEU A 36 6.40 4.27 9.80
N VAL A 37 5.22 4.33 9.17
CA VAL A 37 4.77 3.30 8.23
C VAL A 37 5.70 3.22 7.01
N ILE A 38 6.13 4.34 6.44
CA ILE A 38 7.07 4.36 5.33
C ILE A 38 8.40 3.72 5.74
N THR A 39 8.95 4.08 6.89
CA THR A 39 10.19 3.49 7.41
C THR A 39 10.06 1.98 7.62
N LEU A 40 8.92 1.51 8.14
CA LEU A 40 8.66 0.07 8.29
C LEU A 40 8.58 -0.65 6.95
N ILE A 41 7.92 -0.07 5.94
CA ILE A 41 7.87 -0.66 4.59
C ILE A 41 9.29 -0.74 3.99
N TRP A 42 10.13 0.28 4.19
CA TRP A 42 11.52 0.24 3.74
C TRP A 42 12.31 -0.89 4.41
N ILE A 43 12.18 -1.05 5.73
CA ILE A 43 12.84 -2.14 6.46
C ILE A 43 12.34 -3.50 5.96
N ILE A 44 11.03 -3.69 5.82
CA ILE A 44 10.43 -4.94 5.33
C ILE A 44 10.89 -5.21 3.89
N SER A 45 10.89 -4.21 3.01
CA SER A 45 11.35 -4.36 1.63
C SER A 45 12.83 -4.75 1.55
N ALA A 46 13.68 -4.17 2.40
CA ALA A 46 15.08 -4.56 2.49
C ALA A 46 15.22 -6.00 2.99
N LEU A 47 14.47 -6.36 4.03
CA LEU A 47 14.46 -7.70 4.61
C LEU A 47 13.96 -8.77 3.61
N VAL A 48 12.95 -8.45 2.81
CA VAL A 48 12.46 -9.31 1.72
C VAL A 48 13.52 -9.43 0.63
N SER A 49 14.28 -8.38 0.31
CA SER A 49 15.31 -8.43 -0.74
C SER A 49 16.56 -9.22 -0.34
N LEU A 50 16.86 -9.32 0.96
CA LEU A 50 18.03 -10.06 1.47
C LEU A 50 18.09 -11.54 1.04
N PRO A 51 17.05 -12.38 1.23
CA PRO A 51 17.09 -13.78 0.82
C PRO A 51 17.25 -13.98 -0.69
N PHE A 52 16.74 -13.07 -1.53
CA PHE A 52 16.99 -13.11 -2.96
C PHE A 52 18.48 -13.02 -3.30
N LEU A 53 19.29 -12.32 -2.51
CA LEU A 53 20.74 -12.24 -2.74
C LEU A 53 21.43 -13.60 -2.54
N PHE A 54 20.91 -14.43 -1.64
CA PHE A 54 21.46 -15.75 -1.37
C PHE A 54 20.91 -16.84 -2.29
N VAL A 55 19.63 -16.73 -2.66
CA VAL A 55 18.92 -17.72 -3.48
C VAL A 55 19.24 -17.57 -4.97
N ASN A 56 19.45 -16.35 -5.46
CA ASN A 56 19.89 -16.14 -6.83
C ASN A 56 21.34 -16.64 -6.97
N LYS A 57 21.52 -17.70 -7.74
CA LYS A 57 22.82 -18.26 -8.07
C LYS A 57 23.04 -18.18 -9.57
N GLN A 58 24.25 -17.83 -9.95
CA GLN A 58 24.69 -17.97 -11.33
C GLN A 58 24.99 -19.46 -11.57
N LEU A 59 24.16 -20.11 -12.39
CA LEU A 59 24.38 -21.48 -12.83
C LEU A 59 24.82 -21.46 -14.28
N GLU A 60 25.72 -22.37 -14.62
CA GLU A 60 26.19 -22.57 -15.98
C GLU A 60 25.45 -23.77 -16.57
N PHE A 61 24.71 -23.52 -17.66
CA PHE A 61 23.99 -24.55 -18.39
C PHE A 61 24.71 -24.82 -19.70
N GLN A 62 25.00 -26.09 -19.96
CA GLN A 62 25.49 -26.55 -21.25
C GLN A 62 24.29 -26.68 -22.20
N TRP A 63 24.20 -25.78 -23.19
CA TRP A 63 23.18 -25.85 -24.23
C TRP A 63 23.86 -26.07 -25.59
N ARG A 64 23.75 -27.30 -26.11
CA ARG A 64 24.53 -27.79 -27.27
C ARG A 64 26.04 -27.69 -27.01
N ASN A 65 26.72 -26.77 -27.71
CA ASN A 65 28.18 -26.55 -27.66
C ASN A 65 28.55 -25.21 -27.01
N ILE A 66 27.59 -24.52 -26.38
CA ILE A 66 27.79 -23.20 -25.79
C ILE A 66 27.48 -23.29 -24.29
N VAL A 67 28.37 -22.73 -23.47
CA VAL A 67 28.14 -22.52 -22.05
C VAL A 67 27.34 -21.23 -21.89
N VAL A 68 26.08 -21.36 -21.45
CA VAL A 68 25.23 -20.21 -21.12
C VAL A 68 25.24 -20.04 -19.60
N LYS A 69 25.62 -18.86 -19.13
CA LYS A 69 25.51 -18.51 -17.71
C LYS A 69 24.16 -17.83 -17.49
N ASP A 70 23.33 -18.41 -16.65
CA ASP A 70 22.03 -17.84 -16.30
C ASP A 70 21.91 -17.65 -14.79
N CYS A 71 21.17 -16.63 -14.38
CA CYS A 71 20.92 -16.34 -12.98
C CYS A 71 19.57 -16.95 -12.60
N VAL A 72 19.60 -18.05 -11.86
CA VAL A 72 18.39 -18.78 -11.50
C VAL A 72 18.21 -18.85 -9.99
N GLU A 73 16.95 -18.84 -9.58
CA GLU A 73 16.58 -19.00 -8.18
C GLU A 73 16.76 -20.46 -7.74
N ASN A 74 17.76 -20.73 -6.91
CA ASN A 74 18.01 -22.07 -6.37
C ASN A 74 17.37 -22.23 -4.98
N TRP A 75 16.08 -22.56 -4.97
CA TRP A 75 15.35 -22.85 -3.72
C TRP A 75 15.51 -24.33 -3.32
N PRO A 76 15.62 -24.66 -2.02
CA PRO A 76 15.67 -26.04 -1.57
C PRO A 76 14.41 -26.80 -2.02
N ALA A 77 14.62 -27.92 -2.70
CA ALA A 77 13.57 -28.79 -3.19
C ALA A 77 13.22 -29.84 -2.13
N SER A 78 11.93 -30.07 -1.91
CA SER A 78 11.43 -31.24 -1.19
C SER A 78 10.71 -32.16 -2.18
N ILE A 79 11.13 -33.43 -2.19
CA ILE A 79 10.53 -34.46 -3.03
C ILE A 79 9.43 -35.11 -2.20
N ASN A 80 8.19 -35.01 -2.68
CA ASN A 80 7.04 -35.63 -2.02
C ASN A 80 6.38 -36.59 -3.02
N TYR A 81 6.02 -37.79 -2.56
CA TYR A 81 5.30 -38.75 -3.39
C TYR A 81 3.82 -38.37 -3.43
N ASP A 82 3.29 -38.14 -4.63
CA ASP A 82 1.86 -37.87 -4.83
C ASP A 82 1.17 -39.19 -5.20
N SER A 83 0.35 -39.70 -4.27
CA SER A 83 -0.40 -40.95 -4.44
C SER A 83 -1.49 -40.87 -5.52
N VAL A 84 -1.95 -39.66 -5.87
CA VAL A 84 -2.99 -39.44 -6.89
C VAL A 84 -2.37 -39.47 -8.29
N LYS A 85 -1.17 -38.88 -8.46
CA LYS A 85 -0.43 -38.88 -9.73
C LYS A 85 0.51 -40.07 -9.88
N ASN A 86 0.62 -40.91 -8.85
CA ASN A 86 1.51 -42.07 -8.77
C ASN A 86 2.96 -41.72 -9.19
N SER A 87 3.43 -40.54 -8.78
CA SER A 87 4.70 -39.94 -9.22
C SER A 87 5.31 -39.06 -8.12
N CYS A 88 6.64 -38.93 -8.11
CA CYS A 88 7.34 -38.00 -7.23
C CYS A 88 7.21 -36.57 -7.77
N VAL A 89 6.68 -35.66 -6.95
CA VAL A 89 6.53 -34.25 -7.30
C VAL A 89 7.58 -33.45 -6.54
N VAL A 90 8.30 -32.60 -7.27
CA VAL A 90 9.29 -31.69 -6.70
C VAL A 90 8.57 -30.41 -6.27
N SER A 91 8.57 -30.15 -4.95
CA SER A 91 7.92 -29.00 -4.36
C SER A 91 8.95 -28.06 -3.73
N HIS A 92 8.69 -26.76 -3.78
CA HIS A 92 9.52 -25.75 -3.12
C HIS A 92 8.68 -25.05 -2.03
N PRO A 93 8.56 -25.65 -0.83
CA PRO A 93 7.68 -25.14 0.22
C PRO A 93 8.15 -23.78 0.76
N LEU A 94 9.47 -23.59 0.93
CA LEU A 94 10.04 -22.31 1.37
C LEU A 94 9.78 -21.20 0.36
N LYS A 95 9.92 -21.49 -0.95
CA LYS A 95 9.61 -20.55 -2.03
C LYS A 95 8.16 -20.07 -1.90
N THR A 96 7.23 -21.03 -1.80
CA THR A 96 5.79 -20.73 -1.72
C THR A 96 5.45 -19.88 -0.49
N PHE A 97 5.95 -20.27 0.68
CA PHE A 97 5.73 -19.52 1.93
C PHE A 97 6.29 -18.10 1.85
N TYR A 98 7.52 -17.95 1.34
CA TYR A 98 8.17 -16.67 1.19
C TYR A 98 7.41 -15.73 0.25
N TYR A 99 7.01 -16.21 -0.93
CA TYR A 99 6.24 -15.38 -1.89
C TYR A 99 4.88 -14.98 -1.33
N PHE A 100 4.18 -15.91 -0.67
CA PHE A 100 2.91 -15.60 0.00
C PHE A 100 3.09 -14.50 1.06
N PHE A 101 4.07 -14.66 1.95
CA PHE A 101 4.39 -13.67 2.98
C PHE A 101 4.76 -12.31 2.38
N ALA A 102 5.63 -12.30 1.37
CA ALA A 102 6.03 -11.08 0.67
C ALA A 102 4.84 -10.36 0.04
N THR A 103 3.93 -11.09 -0.63
CA THR A 103 2.69 -10.52 -1.19
C THR A 103 1.79 -9.94 -0.11
N VAL A 104 1.61 -10.64 1.01
CA VAL A 104 0.79 -10.14 2.12
C VAL A 104 1.39 -8.85 2.69
N CYS A 105 2.68 -8.85 3.02
CA CYS A 105 3.34 -7.72 3.65
C CYS A 105 3.50 -6.51 2.74
N LEU A 106 3.84 -6.72 1.46
CA LEU A 106 4.17 -5.64 0.53
C LEU A 106 2.96 -5.17 -0.30
N PHE A 107 1.88 -5.94 -0.34
CA PHE A 107 0.72 -5.62 -1.18
C PHE A 107 -0.58 -5.54 -0.37
N ILE A 108 -0.93 -6.62 0.34
CA ILE A 108 -2.23 -6.70 1.05
C ILE A 108 -2.30 -5.70 2.20
N ILE A 109 -1.28 -5.64 3.06
CA ILE A 109 -1.25 -4.71 4.20
C ILE A 109 -1.34 -3.25 3.72
N PRO A 110 -0.50 -2.78 2.76
CA PRO A 110 -0.63 -1.44 2.22
C PRO A 110 -2.01 -1.15 1.63
N ILE A 111 -2.59 -2.08 0.87
CA ILE A 111 -3.92 -1.90 0.27
C ILE A 111 -4.98 -1.73 1.37
N CYS A 112 -4.99 -2.59 2.39
CA CYS A 112 -5.95 -2.46 3.50
C CYS A 112 -5.84 -1.11 4.22
N ILE A 113 -4.62 -0.62 4.45
CA ILE A 113 -4.40 0.70 5.06
C ILE A 113 -4.92 1.81 4.15
N MET A 114 -4.64 1.74 2.84
CA MET A 114 -5.11 2.73 1.89
C MET A 114 -6.63 2.72 1.80
N THR A 115 -7.25 1.55 1.64
CA THR A 115 -8.70 1.39 1.56
C THR A 115 -9.40 1.91 2.80
N THR A 116 -8.96 1.52 4.01
CA THR A 116 -9.56 2.03 5.25
C THR A 116 -9.45 3.55 5.35
N SER A 117 -8.29 4.10 5.01
CA SER A 117 -8.06 5.54 4.99
C SER A 117 -9.01 6.24 4.00
N TYR A 118 -9.09 5.77 2.75
CA TYR A 118 -9.99 6.33 1.74
C TYR A 118 -11.47 6.18 2.10
N SER A 119 -11.88 5.04 2.64
CA SER A 119 -13.25 4.83 3.13
C SER A 119 -13.60 5.83 4.23
N LEU A 120 -12.68 6.14 5.15
CA LEU A 120 -12.88 7.17 6.16
C LEU A 120 -12.97 8.58 5.57
N ILE A 121 -12.20 8.90 4.52
CA ILE A 121 -12.33 10.17 3.78
C ILE A 121 -13.72 10.28 3.18
N VAL A 122 -14.13 9.27 2.40
CA VAL A 122 -15.40 9.25 1.67
C VAL A 122 -16.56 9.33 2.66
N TRP A 123 -16.50 8.58 3.76
CA TRP A 123 -17.50 8.64 4.81
C TRP A 123 -17.58 10.01 5.46
N LYS A 124 -16.44 10.64 5.77
CA LYS A 124 -16.40 11.99 6.35
C LYS A 124 -16.92 13.04 5.36
N LEU A 125 -16.66 12.89 4.06
CA LEU A 125 -17.21 13.76 3.01
C LEU A 125 -18.72 13.59 2.93
N TRP A 126 -19.21 12.35 2.86
CA TRP A 126 -20.65 12.07 2.88
C TRP A 126 -21.33 12.64 4.12
N VAL A 127 -20.79 12.39 5.31
CA VAL A 127 -21.35 12.91 6.57
C VAL A 127 -21.33 14.44 6.64
N ASN A 128 -20.34 15.10 6.02
CA ASN A 128 -20.28 16.57 5.97
C ASN A 128 -21.03 17.19 4.78
N GLU A 129 -21.35 16.44 3.73
CA GLU A 129 -22.16 16.84 2.58
C GLU A 129 -23.67 16.58 2.82
N ILE A 130 -24.02 15.81 3.86
CA ILE A 130 -25.39 15.75 4.39
C ILE A 130 -25.57 16.80 5.52
N PRO A 131 -25.57 18.09 5.16
CA PRO A 131 -26.51 19.00 5.76
C PRO A 131 -27.30 19.63 4.62
N GLY A 132 -28.20 18.84 4.02
CA GLY A 132 -29.29 19.35 3.20
C GLY A 132 -30.22 20.35 3.93
N GLU A 133 -29.91 20.72 5.18
CA GLU A 133 -30.68 21.62 6.03
C GLU A 133 -29.79 22.54 6.92
N ARG A 134 -28.55 22.89 6.53
CA ARG A 134 -27.83 24.04 7.16
C ARG A 134 -27.70 25.26 6.26
N SER A 135 -28.46 25.26 5.16
CA SER A 135 -28.72 26.46 4.37
C SER A 135 -29.71 27.39 5.08
N ALA A 136 -30.72 26.88 5.79
CA ALA A 136 -31.76 27.74 6.39
C ALA A 136 -31.29 28.61 7.59
N ALA A 137 -30.47 28.06 8.49
CA ALA A 137 -30.01 28.79 9.69
C ALA A 137 -28.98 29.89 9.37
N ASN A 138 -28.11 29.66 8.38
CA ASN A 138 -27.13 30.68 7.98
C ASN A 138 -27.76 31.75 7.06
N ILE A 139 -28.72 31.36 6.21
CA ILE A 139 -29.52 32.30 5.41
C ILE A 139 -30.32 33.24 6.31
N THR A 140 -30.94 32.75 7.39
CA THR A 140 -31.68 33.60 8.33
C THR A 140 -30.78 34.55 9.13
N VAL A 141 -29.57 34.13 9.51
CA VAL A 141 -28.56 35.01 10.14
C VAL A 141 -28.07 36.08 9.15
N GLN A 142 -27.80 35.71 7.90
CA GLN A 142 -27.40 36.64 6.83
C GLN A 142 -28.53 37.63 6.48
N HIS A 143 -29.79 37.19 6.42
CA HIS A 143 -30.94 38.08 6.20
C HIS A 143 -31.22 38.99 7.40
N ARG A 144 -31.06 38.52 8.65
CA ARG A 144 -31.17 39.37 9.84
C ARG A 144 -30.06 40.41 9.90
N ALA A 145 -28.84 40.06 9.51
CA ALA A 145 -27.74 41.01 9.43
C ALA A 145 -28.00 42.09 8.38
N LYS A 146 -28.52 41.73 7.20
CA LYS A 146 -28.89 42.71 6.15
C LYS A 146 -30.04 43.63 6.57
N LYS A 147 -31.08 43.13 7.24
CA LYS A 147 -32.18 43.98 7.76
C LYS A 147 -31.73 44.94 8.86
N LYS A 148 -30.69 44.62 9.62
CA LYS A 148 -30.19 45.50 10.69
C LYS A 148 -29.41 46.70 10.16
N VAL A 149 -28.85 46.59 8.95
CA VAL A 149 -28.06 47.66 8.32
C VAL A 149 -28.95 48.71 7.65
N GLU A 150 -30.14 48.35 7.16
CA GLU A 150 -31.10 49.32 6.57
C GLU A 150 -31.85 50.17 7.59
N ILE A 151 -31.92 49.77 8.86
CA ILE A 151 -32.64 50.51 9.92
C ILE A 151 -31.73 51.59 10.55
N LEU A 152 -30.46 51.67 10.13
CA LEU A 152 -29.44 52.56 10.67
C LEU A 152 -29.08 53.73 9.73
N PHE A 153 -29.89 53.98 8.69
CA PHE A 153 -29.83 55.14 7.82
C PHE A 153 -31.13 55.96 7.89
#